data_AF-A0A661MXR4-F1
#
_entry.id   AF-A0A661MXR4-F1
#
_cell.length_a   1.000
_cell.length_b   1.000
_cell.length_c   1.000
_cell.angle_alpha   90.00
_cell.angle_beta   90.00
_cell.angle_gamma   90.00
#
_symmetry.space_group_name_H-M   'P 1'
#
loop_
_entity.id
_entity.type
_entity.pdbx_description
1 polymer ?
#
loop_
_entity_poly.entity_id
_entity_poly.type
_entity_poly.pdbx_seq_one_letter_code
_entity_poly.pdbx_strand_id
1 'polypeptide(L)'
;MVDEIAAAAVDAVAAMQPATMSSATGDHGYGADDVRDPVIRNTLLNVLAIDAAEGEESIATLVQWTGHPESTLGWTPPPDAANLEEACAIKGWSEGDCTANGRYLTADYPGVVRVRLQASRGGEVLFFNGPLGSQVGPGAAPTWVVDEDHPVGDGLTVPDGAVPLTECEDRPPYLCRSFAKTESIGTELANAVGRAMEQSTPTTVTELTVKIESFYTSLTNIGFRVLIADEDIGWSSPILYNCTGKPYSDDNCVEDGGEIIDDRLLAVFDSQIAKGDVIGSQIAHVDFGNVGMLFMPGELPPELVAGLPDDFETAAPDKYYREPHLHAVGTDYHIPGHLLSLVDEEVTLTVGLGGDQIGYFVPVADYRPKCLPEALLYAFPATCEDLYARGVIEGEDWISGEVCQRITEDESALEGYGDDAQAVVELCRYGQALGRELGEPEGHYEETNAAGWDMVEDLWEAAKRMFAD
;
A
#
# COMPACT_ATOMS: atom_id res chain seq x y z
N MET A 1 12.01 5.20 17.75
CA MET A 1 12.00 4.20 16.65
C MET A 1 13.36 4.15 15.97
N VAL A 2 13.88 5.25 15.42
CA VAL A 2 15.22 5.31 14.78
C VAL A 2 16.33 4.71 15.66
N ASP A 3 16.39 5.08 16.94
CA ASP A 3 17.40 4.56 17.86
C ASP A 3 17.33 3.03 18.04
N GLU A 4 16.13 2.47 18.09
CA GLU A 4 15.91 1.02 18.24
C GLU A 4 16.30 0.26 16.96
N ILE A 5 16.01 0.84 15.77
CA ILE A 5 16.44 0.28 14.48
C ILE A 5 17.97 0.28 14.40
N ALA A 6 18.60 1.39 14.78
CA ALA A 6 20.06 1.50 14.79
C ALA A 6 20.68 0.51 15.78
N ALA A 7 20.11 0.36 16.98
CA ALA A 7 20.57 -0.60 17.99
C ALA A 7 20.45 -2.05 17.48
N ALA A 8 19.31 -2.43 16.88
CA ALA A 8 19.12 -3.75 16.30
C ALA A 8 20.17 -4.08 15.21
N ALA A 9 20.51 -3.09 14.36
CA ALA A 9 21.56 -3.25 13.37
C ALA A 9 22.95 -3.42 14.01
N VAL A 10 23.27 -2.64 15.04
CA VAL A 10 24.54 -2.78 15.79
C VAL A 10 24.64 -4.17 16.43
N ASP A 11 23.57 -4.66 17.05
CA ASP A 11 23.54 -5.97 17.68
C ASP A 11 23.69 -7.10 16.64
N ALA A 12 23.04 -6.99 15.49
CA ALA A 12 23.18 -7.94 14.39
C ALA A 12 24.62 -8.00 13.84
N VAL A 13 25.28 -6.85 13.65
CA VAL A 13 26.68 -6.78 13.22
C VAL A 13 27.62 -7.37 14.28
N ALA A 14 27.35 -7.14 15.56
CA ALA A 14 28.13 -7.70 16.65
C ALA A 14 27.99 -9.24 16.77
N ALA A 15 26.89 -9.81 16.28
CA ALA A 15 26.57 -11.23 16.34
C ALA A 15 26.85 -12.01 15.04
N MET A 16 27.59 -11.42 14.07
CA MET A 16 27.92 -12.08 12.81
C MET A 16 28.62 -13.44 13.02
N GLN A 17 28.17 -14.45 12.29
CA GLN A 17 28.70 -15.81 12.31
C GLN A 17 28.56 -16.49 10.93
N PRO A 18 29.33 -17.55 10.64
CA PRO A 18 29.15 -18.34 9.42
C PRO A 18 27.74 -18.94 9.34
N ALA A 19 27.08 -18.78 8.20
CA ALA A 19 25.70 -19.21 7.99
C ALA A 19 25.50 -19.88 6.63
N THR A 20 24.40 -20.62 6.52
CA THR A 20 23.84 -21.15 5.28
C THR A 20 22.46 -20.57 5.07
N MET A 21 22.04 -20.43 3.82
CA MET A 21 20.74 -19.91 3.46
C MET A 21 19.94 -20.99 2.72
N SER A 22 18.63 -21.03 2.98
CA SER A 22 17.67 -21.76 2.17
C SER A 22 16.44 -20.90 1.92
N SER A 23 15.75 -21.16 0.82
CA SER A 23 14.53 -20.46 0.44
C SER A 23 13.39 -21.44 0.22
N ALA A 24 12.17 -21.00 0.45
CA ALA A 24 10.96 -21.74 0.13
C ALA A 24 9.87 -20.78 -0.35
N THR A 25 9.03 -21.28 -1.26
CA THR A 25 7.85 -20.58 -1.74
C THR A 25 6.63 -21.45 -1.49
N GLY A 26 5.52 -20.82 -1.13
CA GLY A 26 4.24 -21.45 -0.91
C GLY A 26 3.09 -20.51 -1.25
N ASP A 27 1.89 -20.98 -0.97
CA ASP A 27 0.64 -20.23 -1.15
C ASP A 27 -0.14 -20.24 0.16
N HIS A 28 -0.64 -19.08 0.56
CA HIS A 28 -1.46 -18.92 1.74
C HIS A 28 -2.50 -17.80 1.54
N GLY A 29 -3.78 -18.16 1.38
CA GLY A 29 -4.87 -17.17 1.24
C GLY A 29 -5.52 -16.74 2.55
N TYR A 30 -5.28 -17.44 3.66
CA TYR A 30 -6.05 -17.23 4.89
C TYR A 30 -5.67 -15.93 5.59
N GLY A 31 -6.62 -14.98 5.60
CA GLY A 31 -6.39 -13.64 6.15
C GLY A 31 -5.93 -12.60 5.11
N ALA A 32 -5.82 -12.98 3.83
CA ALA A 32 -5.59 -12.07 2.72
C ALA A 32 -6.87 -11.91 1.89
N ASP A 33 -7.20 -10.68 1.51
CA ASP A 33 -8.22 -10.37 0.51
C ASP A 33 -7.83 -9.08 -0.20
N ASP A 34 -8.33 -8.93 -1.43
CA ASP A 34 -8.23 -7.68 -2.18
C ASP A 34 -9.56 -6.94 -2.09
N VAL A 35 -9.59 -5.70 -1.61
CA VAL A 35 -10.85 -4.94 -1.47
C VAL A 35 -11.08 -3.98 -2.62
N ARG A 36 -10.06 -3.68 -3.42
CA ARG A 36 -10.18 -2.78 -4.55
C ARG A 36 -10.53 -3.57 -5.80
N ASP A 37 -11.21 -2.91 -6.71
CA ASP A 37 -11.32 -3.39 -8.07
C ASP A 37 -10.12 -2.87 -8.91
N PRO A 38 -9.56 -3.69 -9.81
CA PRO A 38 -9.82 -5.12 -9.96
C PRO A 38 -9.33 -5.95 -8.76
N VAL A 39 -10.09 -6.98 -8.40
CA VAL A 39 -9.77 -7.94 -7.33
C VAL A 39 -8.67 -8.90 -7.79
N ILE A 40 -7.41 -8.53 -7.58
CA ILE A 40 -6.24 -9.33 -7.92
C ILE A 40 -5.57 -9.86 -6.66
N ARG A 41 -5.98 -11.06 -6.22
CA ARG A 41 -5.45 -11.67 -4.99
C ARG A 41 -4.00 -12.13 -5.13
N ASN A 42 -3.16 -11.75 -4.17
CA ASN A 42 -1.80 -12.30 -4.02
C ASN A 42 -1.68 -13.11 -2.73
N THR A 43 -1.57 -14.42 -2.89
CA THR A 43 -1.43 -15.41 -1.82
C THR A 43 0.01 -15.93 -1.68
N LEU A 44 0.96 -15.35 -2.42
CA LEU A 44 2.35 -15.79 -2.45
C LEU A 44 2.99 -15.65 -1.07
N LEU A 45 3.55 -16.74 -0.58
CA LEU A 45 4.33 -16.82 0.64
C LEU A 45 5.78 -17.16 0.26
N ASN A 46 6.71 -16.28 0.59
CA ASN A 46 8.14 -16.56 0.44
C ASN A 46 8.81 -16.61 1.81
N VAL A 47 9.75 -17.54 1.99
CA VAL A 47 10.47 -17.74 3.24
C VAL A 47 11.96 -17.85 2.94
N LEU A 48 12.79 -17.12 3.69
CA LEU A 48 14.23 -17.34 3.75
C LEU A 48 14.59 -17.81 5.15
N ALA A 49 15.29 -18.94 5.24
CA ALA A 49 15.88 -19.40 6.48
C ALA A 49 17.40 -19.25 6.43
N ILE A 50 17.94 -18.68 7.49
CA ILE A 50 19.37 -18.51 7.71
C ILE A 50 19.72 -19.33 8.94
N ASP A 51 20.49 -20.39 8.74
CA ASP A 51 20.89 -21.33 9.79
C ASP A 51 22.41 -21.29 9.96
N ALA A 52 22.91 -21.51 11.17
CA ALA A 52 24.34 -21.56 11.47
C ALA A 52 25.02 -22.67 10.64
N ALA A 53 26.17 -22.34 10.05
CA ALA A 53 26.89 -23.31 9.20
C ALA A 53 27.38 -24.54 9.99
N GLU A 54 27.58 -24.38 11.30
CA GLU A 54 27.86 -25.46 12.24
C GLU A 54 26.66 -25.67 13.16
N GLY A 55 26.13 -26.90 13.22
CA GLY A 55 25.08 -27.27 14.18
C GLY A 55 23.63 -27.05 13.74
N GLU A 56 23.39 -26.44 12.58
CA GLU A 56 22.06 -26.23 11.97
C GLU A 56 21.07 -25.46 12.88
N GLU A 57 21.57 -24.66 13.82
CA GLU A 57 20.74 -23.80 14.67
C GLU A 57 20.21 -22.60 13.86
N SER A 58 18.92 -22.30 13.96
CA SER A 58 18.30 -21.13 13.29
C SER A 58 18.90 -19.82 13.80
N ILE A 59 19.41 -19.00 12.88
CA ILE A 59 19.84 -17.62 13.14
C ILE A 59 18.67 -16.68 12.87
N ALA A 60 18.04 -16.81 11.70
CA ALA A 60 16.90 -15.99 11.33
C ALA A 60 15.94 -16.70 10.37
N THR A 61 14.65 -16.39 10.46
CA THR A 61 13.64 -16.72 9.46
C THR A 61 12.97 -15.45 8.98
N LEU A 62 13.07 -15.17 7.69
CA LEU A 62 12.39 -14.05 7.02
C LEU A 62 11.15 -14.61 6.36
N VAL A 63 9.99 -14.00 6.62
CA VAL A 63 8.70 -14.37 6.06
C VAL A 63 8.18 -13.18 5.27
N GLN A 64 7.97 -13.36 3.97
CA GLN A 64 7.27 -12.40 3.14
C GLN A 64 5.90 -12.96 2.78
N TRP A 65 4.86 -12.22 3.15
CA TRP A 65 3.48 -12.56 2.79
C TRP A 65 2.63 -11.29 2.65
N THR A 66 1.58 -11.36 1.86
CA THR A 66 0.69 -10.23 1.59
C THR A 66 -0.40 -10.09 2.64
N GLY A 67 -0.63 -8.85 3.08
CA GLY A 67 -1.74 -8.50 3.96
C GLY A 67 -1.39 -7.29 4.83
N HIS A 68 -2.38 -6.43 5.04
CA HIS A 68 -2.29 -5.34 6.01
C HIS A 68 -2.33 -5.89 7.45
N PRO A 69 -1.41 -5.50 8.37
CA PRO A 69 -1.47 -5.86 9.79
C PRO A 69 -2.61 -5.15 10.56
N GLU A 70 -3.86 -5.42 10.20
CA GLU A 70 -5.02 -4.63 10.63
C GLU A 70 -6.20 -5.46 11.18
N SER A 71 -5.98 -6.71 11.60
CA SER A 71 -7.03 -7.57 12.19
C SER A 71 -7.74 -6.93 13.38
N THR A 72 -7.04 -5.99 14.02
CA THR A 72 -7.53 -5.22 15.15
C THR A 72 -7.69 -3.74 14.82
N LEU A 73 -7.55 -3.25 13.58
CA LEU A 73 -7.70 -1.82 13.31
C LEU A 73 -9.12 -1.32 13.67
N GLY A 74 -9.23 -0.36 14.58
CA GLY A 74 -10.54 0.12 15.06
C GLY A 74 -11.37 -0.93 15.80
N TRP A 75 -10.74 -1.95 16.40
CA TRP A 75 -11.39 -2.81 17.37
C TRP A 75 -11.41 -2.13 18.75
N THR A 76 -12.50 -2.36 19.50
CA THR A 76 -12.66 -1.83 20.85
C THR A 76 -12.66 -2.99 21.84
N PRO A 77 -11.71 -3.05 22.79
CA PRO A 77 -11.74 -4.07 23.81
C PRO A 77 -13.00 -3.93 24.68
N PRO A 78 -13.49 -5.04 25.27
CA PRO A 78 -14.59 -4.98 26.22
C PRO A 78 -14.31 -3.96 27.34
N PRO A 79 -15.30 -3.13 27.75
CA PRO A 79 -15.10 -2.05 28.73
C PRO A 79 -14.46 -2.51 30.05
N ASP A 80 -14.78 -3.74 30.48
CA ASP A 80 -14.30 -4.34 31.72
C ASP A 80 -12.82 -4.77 31.67
N ALA A 81 -12.22 -4.85 30.47
CA ALA A 81 -10.89 -5.45 30.26
C ALA A 81 -9.71 -4.48 30.47
N ALA A 82 -9.94 -3.18 30.67
CA ALA A 82 -8.87 -2.17 30.61
C ALA A 82 -8.81 -1.16 31.76
N ASN A 83 -9.65 -1.25 32.81
CA ASN A 83 -9.82 -0.19 33.81
C ASN A 83 -10.00 1.20 33.17
N LEU A 84 -10.63 1.25 31.99
CA LEU A 84 -10.67 2.44 31.13
C LEU A 84 -11.30 3.63 31.86
N GLU A 85 -12.36 3.38 32.62
CA GLU A 85 -13.06 4.41 33.39
C GLU A 85 -12.15 5.11 34.42
N GLU A 86 -11.29 4.35 35.11
CA GLU A 86 -10.32 4.90 36.06
C GLU A 86 -9.23 5.71 35.33
N ALA A 87 -8.71 5.18 34.23
CA ALA A 87 -7.69 5.85 33.42
C ALA A 87 -8.22 7.18 32.83
N CYS A 88 -9.44 7.19 32.31
CA CYS A 88 -10.08 8.40 31.80
C CYS A 88 -10.31 9.43 32.90
N ALA A 89 -10.78 9.01 34.08
CA ALA A 89 -10.98 9.90 35.22
C ALA A 89 -9.67 10.58 35.66
N ILE A 90 -8.54 9.86 35.66
CA ILE A 90 -7.21 10.43 35.94
C ILE A 90 -6.79 11.45 34.89
N LYS A 91 -7.11 11.19 33.61
CA LYS A 91 -6.74 12.05 32.48
C LYS A 91 -7.72 13.21 32.25
N GLY A 92 -8.87 13.21 32.92
CA GLY A 92 -9.94 14.17 32.67
C GLY A 92 -10.60 14.00 31.30
N TRP A 93 -10.51 12.81 30.71
CA TRP A 93 -11.17 12.50 29.44
C TRP A 93 -12.65 12.22 29.67
N SER A 94 -13.51 12.76 28.82
CA SER A 94 -14.96 12.56 28.88
C SER A 94 -15.50 12.16 27.51
N GLU A 95 -16.64 11.45 27.50
CA GLU A 95 -17.37 11.13 26.27
C GLU A 95 -16.49 10.39 25.24
N GLY A 96 -16.38 10.91 24.01
CA GLY A 96 -15.60 10.31 22.94
C GLY A 96 -14.11 10.17 23.22
N ASP A 97 -13.56 11.00 24.13
CA ASP A 97 -12.16 10.90 24.53
C ASP A 97 -11.89 9.70 25.43
N CYS A 98 -12.92 9.11 26.05
CA CYS A 98 -12.82 7.94 26.92
C CYS A 98 -13.21 6.65 26.20
N THR A 99 -12.53 6.36 25.09
CA THR A 99 -12.69 5.10 24.34
C THR A 99 -11.40 4.28 24.38
N ALA A 100 -11.51 2.96 24.31
CA ALA A 100 -10.37 2.07 24.06
C ALA A 100 -10.26 1.66 22.58
N ASN A 101 -11.15 2.16 21.72
CA ASN A 101 -11.14 1.87 20.30
C ASN A 101 -9.80 2.22 19.66
N GLY A 102 -9.11 1.22 19.09
CA GLY A 102 -7.78 1.39 18.49
C GLY A 102 -6.70 1.84 19.46
N ARG A 103 -6.91 1.76 20.79
CA ARG A 103 -5.97 2.24 21.81
C ARG A 103 -5.18 1.13 22.49
N TYR A 104 -4.55 0.28 21.68
CA TYR A 104 -3.60 -0.74 22.13
C TYR A 104 -2.47 -0.84 21.11
N LEU A 105 -1.27 -1.14 21.61
CA LEU A 105 -0.12 -1.42 20.76
C LEU A 105 -0.05 -2.92 20.54
N THR A 106 -0.05 -3.32 19.27
CA THR A 106 0.07 -4.71 18.84
C THR A 106 0.89 -4.76 17.57
N ALA A 107 1.64 -5.84 17.38
CA ALA A 107 2.30 -6.16 16.11
C ALA A 107 1.38 -6.97 15.19
N ASP A 108 0.08 -7.04 15.51
CA ASP A 108 -0.97 -7.84 14.86
C ASP A 108 -0.52 -9.29 14.57
N TYR A 109 -1.06 -9.94 13.53
CA TYR A 109 -0.73 -11.33 13.22
C TYR A 109 0.78 -11.55 12.92
N PRO A 110 1.56 -10.57 12.40
CA PRO A 110 3.02 -10.72 12.33
C PRO A 110 3.67 -11.01 13.69
N GLY A 111 3.16 -10.43 14.77
CA GLY A 111 3.63 -10.71 16.13
C GLY A 111 3.44 -12.17 16.55
N VAL A 112 2.30 -12.77 16.16
CA VAL A 112 1.98 -14.18 16.42
C VAL A 112 2.86 -15.10 15.59
N VAL A 113 3.07 -14.78 14.31
CA VAL A 113 4.02 -15.50 13.43
C VAL A 113 5.40 -15.51 14.04
N ARG A 114 5.91 -14.34 14.46
CA ARG A 114 7.22 -14.20 15.11
C ARG A 114 7.33 -15.13 16.31
N VAL A 115 6.42 -15.04 17.27
CA VAL A 115 6.47 -15.84 18.51
C VAL A 115 6.44 -17.34 18.21
N ARG A 116 5.58 -17.77 17.29
CA ARG A 116 5.44 -19.19 16.95
C ARG A 116 6.68 -19.74 16.24
N LEU A 117 7.20 -19.01 15.26
CA LEU A 117 8.40 -19.43 14.53
C LEU A 117 9.65 -19.40 15.41
N GLN A 118 9.79 -18.42 16.31
CA GLN A 118 10.85 -18.41 17.32
C GLN A 118 10.74 -19.61 18.26
N ALA A 119 9.52 -20.01 18.66
CA ALA A 119 9.33 -21.19 19.49
C ALA A 119 9.64 -22.50 18.77
N SER A 120 9.36 -22.60 17.46
CA SER A 120 9.57 -23.83 16.69
C SER A 120 10.96 -23.99 16.11
N ARG A 121 11.61 -22.90 15.68
CA ARG A 121 12.93 -22.90 15.02
C ARG A 121 14.03 -22.26 15.85
N GLY A 122 13.70 -21.32 16.74
CA GLY A 122 14.68 -20.42 17.35
C GLY A 122 15.10 -19.29 16.40
N GLY A 123 16.11 -18.51 16.82
CA GLY A 123 16.60 -17.36 16.06
C GLY A 123 15.65 -16.17 16.04
N GLU A 124 15.99 -15.15 15.25
CA GLU A 124 15.15 -13.99 14.99
C GLU A 124 14.12 -14.28 13.89
N VAL A 125 12.98 -13.62 13.94
CA VAL A 125 11.97 -13.75 12.88
C VAL A 125 11.57 -12.36 12.40
N LEU A 126 11.72 -12.15 11.09
CA LEU A 126 11.36 -10.91 10.42
C LEU A 126 10.16 -11.19 9.51
N PHE A 127 9.13 -10.37 9.64
CA PHE A 127 8.00 -10.38 8.73
C PHE A 127 8.09 -9.18 7.80
N PHE A 128 7.92 -9.41 6.51
CA PHE A 128 7.85 -8.39 5.47
C PHE A 128 6.49 -8.49 4.78
N ASN A 129 5.79 -7.38 4.65
CA ASN A 129 4.57 -7.33 3.87
C ASN A 129 4.87 -7.37 2.36
N GLY A 130 4.07 -8.12 1.61
CA GLY A 130 4.09 -8.11 0.15
C GLY A 130 3.49 -6.83 -0.48
N PRO A 131 3.01 -6.90 -1.73
CA PRO A 131 2.22 -5.83 -2.35
C PRO A 131 0.88 -5.67 -1.63
N LEU A 132 0.78 -4.64 -0.79
CA LEU A 132 -0.38 -4.43 0.10
C LEU A 132 -1.36 -3.33 -0.35
N GLY A 133 -1.12 -2.65 -1.48
CA GLY A 133 -1.87 -1.46 -1.91
C GLY A 133 -3.36 -1.66 -2.17
N SER A 134 -3.83 -2.88 -2.34
CA SER A 134 -5.28 -3.17 -2.36
C SER A 134 -5.62 -4.43 -1.56
N GLN A 135 -4.59 -5.05 -0.99
CA GLN A 135 -4.69 -6.25 -0.17
C GLN A 135 -4.97 -5.88 1.29
N VAL A 136 -6.07 -5.15 1.51
CA VAL A 136 -6.60 -4.76 2.81
C VAL A 136 -7.00 -6.03 3.54
N GLY A 137 -6.00 -6.61 4.21
CA GLY A 137 -5.96 -8.05 4.51
C GLY A 137 -7.07 -8.50 5.47
N PRO A 138 -6.79 -8.68 6.77
CA PRO A 138 -7.77 -9.21 7.71
C PRO A 138 -9.04 -8.36 7.84
N GLY A 139 -9.06 -7.10 7.41
CA GLY A 139 -10.26 -6.26 7.48
C GLY A 139 -11.44 -6.86 6.70
N ALA A 140 -11.15 -7.44 5.53
CA ALA A 140 -12.13 -8.00 4.61
C ALA A 140 -11.96 -9.50 4.33
N ALA A 141 -10.85 -10.12 4.76
CA ALA A 141 -10.66 -11.55 4.63
C ALA A 141 -11.54 -12.36 5.62
N PRO A 142 -12.30 -13.37 5.18
CA PRO A 142 -13.06 -14.22 6.07
C PRO A 142 -12.15 -15.10 6.94
N THR A 143 -12.47 -15.21 8.23
CA THR A 143 -11.74 -16.08 9.17
C THR A 143 -12.69 -16.89 10.05
N TRP A 144 -12.31 -18.13 10.33
CA TRP A 144 -13.13 -19.11 11.04
C TRP A 144 -12.31 -19.90 12.06
N VAL A 145 -12.99 -20.61 12.95
CA VAL A 145 -12.34 -21.58 13.84
C VAL A 145 -11.79 -22.72 12.97
N VAL A 146 -10.48 -22.77 12.80
CA VAL A 146 -9.79 -23.81 12.03
C VAL A 146 -9.67 -25.08 12.86
N ASP A 147 -10.20 -26.19 12.32
CA ASP A 147 -10.10 -27.53 12.89
C ASP A 147 -9.97 -28.60 11.78
N GLU A 148 -10.02 -29.88 12.15
CA GLU A 148 -9.89 -31.00 11.20
C GLU A 148 -11.06 -31.07 10.20
N ASP A 149 -12.27 -30.70 10.63
CA ASP A 149 -13.47 -30.71 9.80
C ASP A 149 -13.59 -29.42 8.94
N HIS A 150 -12.98 -28.32 9.39
CA HIS A 150 -12.99 -27.00 8.74
C HIS A 150 -11.56 -26.46 8.55
N PRO A 151 -10.73 -27.11 7.71
CA PRO A 151 -9.35 -26.70 7.49
C PRO A 151 -9.27 -25.37 6.73
N VAL A 152 -8.06 -24.79 6.66
CA VAL A 152 -7.78 -23.55 5.92
C VAL A 152 -8.19 -23.62 4.44
N GLY A 153 -7.99 -24.77 3.76
CA GLY A 153 -8.35 -24.91 2.35
C GLY A 153 -7.60 -23.90 1.46
N ASP A 154 -8.34 -23.18 0.62
CA ASP A 154 -7.82 -22.06 -0.19
C ASP A 154 -7.61 -20.77 0.62
N GLY A 155 -8.07 -20.73 1.88
CA GLY A 155 -8.00 -19.57 2.76
C GLY A 155 -9.00 -18.46 2.46
N LEU A 156 -9.81 -18.61 1.39
CA LEU A 156 -10.74 -17.58 0.90
C LEU A 156 -12.19 -18.02 1.03
N THR A 157 -12.45 -19.32 0.89
CA THR A 157 -13.78 -19.92 0.92
C THR A 157 -14.04 -20.52 2.30
N VAL A 158 -14.99 -19.94 3.04
CA VAL A 158 -15.39 -20.46 4.35
C VAL A 158 -15.98 -21.87 4.20
N PRO A 159 -15.45 -22.89 4.90
CA PRO A 159 -16.00 -24.25 4.86
C PRO A 159 -17.44 -24.33 5.38
N ASP A 160 -18.24 -25.21 4.77
CA ASP A 160 -19.61 -25.47 5.22
C ASP A 160 -19.64 -25.92 6.69
N GLY A 161 -20.40 -25.21 7.53
CA GLY A 161 -20.53 -25.54 8.95
C GLY A 161 -19.45 -24.94 9.87
N ALA A 162 -18.47 -24.23 9.31
CA ALA A 162 -17.47 -23.52 10.09
C ALA A 162 -18.12 -22.47 11.01
N VAL A 163 -17.42 -22.09 12.08
CA VAL A 163 -17.89 -21.12 13.07
C VAL A 163 -16.99 -19.88 13.01
N PRO A 164 -17.52 -18.65 13.09
CA PRO A 164 -16.69 -17.45 13.15
C PRO A 164 -15.84 -17.42 14.43
N LEU A 165 -14.69 -16.74 14.37
CA LEU A 165 -13.78 -16.62 15.53
C LEU A 165 -14.35 -15.80 16.68
N THR A 166 -15.28 -14.88 16.38
CA THR A 166 -15.92 -14.01 17.36
C THR A 166 -17.26 -13.50 16.81
N GLU A 167 -18.01 -12.79 17.64
CA GLU A 167 -19.27 -12.14 17.27
C GLU A 167 -19.09 -10.62 17.23
N CYS A 168 -19.74 -9.97 16.27
CA CYS A 168 -19.78 -8.52 16.12
C CYS A 168 -21.09 -8.11 15.44
N GLU A 169 -21.56 -6.88 15.69
CA GLU A 169 -22.85 -6.40 15.17
C GLU A 169 -22.72 -5.52 13.93
N ASP A 170 -21.53 -4.98 13.66
CA ASP A 170 -21.27 -3.95 12.65
C ASP A 170 -20.87 -4.52 11.27
N ARG A 171 -20.67 -5.84 11.16
CA ARG A 171 -20.18 -6.50 9.93
C ARG A 171 -20.53 -8.00 9.89
N PRO A 172 -20.34 -8.67 8.75
CA PRO A 172 -20.53 -10.12 8.65
C PRO A 172 -19.68 -10.91 9.67
N PRO A 173 -20.17 -12.03 10.23
CA PRO A 173 -19.52 -12.73 11.34
C PRO A 173 -18.07 -13.19 11.07
N TYR A 174 -17.76 -13.63 9.86
CA TYR A 174 -16.40 -14.07 9.49
C TYR A 174 -15.43 -12.90 9.26
N LEU A 175 -15.93 -11.65 9.25
CA LEU A 175 -15.15 -10.44 9.08
C LEU A 175 -14.90 -9.71 10.40
N CYS A 176 -15.39 -10.25 11.52
CA CYS A 176 -15.23 -9.63 12.83
C CYS A 176 -13.76 -9.39 13.21
N ARG A 177 -13.45 -8.14 13.56
CA ARG A 177 -12.14 -7.75 14.09
C ARG A 177 -11.98 -8.29 15.51
N SER A 178 -10.83 -8.86 15.84
CA SER A 178 -10.51 -9.33 17.19
C SER A 178 -9.07 -9.81 17.31
N PHE A 179 -8.57 -9.93 18.54
CA PHE A 179 -7.35 -10.68 18.80
C PHE A 179 -7.46 -12.16 18.46
N ALA A 180 -8.65 -12.76 18.46
CA ALA A 180 -8.83 -14.14 17.99
C ALA A 180 -8.54 -14.26 16.49
N LYS A 181 -8.93 -13.24 15.71
CA LYS A 181 -8.56 -13.13 14.29
C LYS A 181 -7.05 -13.00 14.10
N THR A 182 -6.42 -12.11 14.85
CA THR A 182 -4.95 -11.95 14.89
C THR A 182 -4.25 -13.28 15.17
N GLU A 183 -4.67 -13.99 16.22
CA GLU A 183 -4.09 -15.27 16.63
C GLU A 183 -4.30 -16.35 15.57
N SER A 184 -5.49 -16.43 14.98
CA SER A 184 -5.82 -17.42 13.95
C SER A 184 -5.01 -17.22 12.68
N ILE A 185 -4.95 -16.00 12.14
CA ILE A 185 -4.17 -15.69 10.93
C ILE A 185 -2.69 -15.98 11.18
N GLY A 186 -2.12 -15.46 12.27
CA GLY A 186 -0.69 -15.65 12.55
C GLY A 186 -0.34 -17.10 12.86
N THR A 187 -1.26 -17.86 13.46
CA THR A 187 -1.12 -19.31 13.66
C THR A 187 -1.05 -20.05 12.34
N GLU A 188 -2.00 -19.82 11.44
CA GLU A 188 -2.08 -20.55 10.18
C GLU A 188 -1.01 -20.14 9.18
N LEU A 189 -0.58 -18.88 9.21
CA LEU A 189 0.56 -18.40 8.46
C LEU A 189 1.87 -19.05 8.96
N ALA A 190 2.08 -19.15 10.28
CA ALA A 190 3.24 -19.88 10.82
C ALA A 190 3.21 -21.37 10.44
N ASN A 191 2.03 -22.01 10.42
CA ASN A 191 1.86 -23.37 9.94
C ASN A 191 2.20 -23.48 8.43
N ALA A 192 1.79 -22.50 7.62
CA ALA A 192 2.10 -22.44 6.20
C ALA A 192 3.60 -22.27 5.94
N VAL A 193 4.28 -21.42 6.71
CA VAL A 193 5.75 -21.30 6.72
C VAL A 193 6.39 -22.65 7.03
N GLY A 194 5.92 -23.35 8.07
CA GLY A 194 6.41 -24.68 8.41
C GLY A 194 6.31 -25.67 7.24
N ARG A 195 5.16 -25.72 6.56
CA ARG A 195 4.93 -26.58 5.39
C ARG A 195 5.81 -26.19 4.19
N ALA A 196 5.95 -24.90 3.91
CA ALA A 196 6.81 -24.42 2.81
C ALA A 196 8.27 -24.83 3.06
N MET A 197 8.74 -24.69 4.30
CA MET A 197 10.11 -25.04 4.68
C MET A 197 10.42 -26.55 4.60
N GLU A 198 9.43 -27.44 4.60
CA GLU A 198 9.65 -28.87 4.32
C GLU A 198 10.21 -29.12 2.91
N GLN A 199 10.02 -28.15 2.01
CA GLN A 199 10.43 -28.19 0.61
C GLN A 199 11.52 -27.15 0.30
N SER A 200 12.17 -26.59 1.33
CA SER A 200 13.16 -25.53 1.13
C SER A 200 14.35 -25.99 0.30
N THR A 201 14.83 -25.12 -0.57
CA THR A 201 16.01 -25.33 -1.41
C THR A 201 17.19 -24.54 -0.86
N PRO A 202 18.41 -25.12 -0.79
CA PRO A 202 19.61 -24.36 -0.43
C PRO A 202 19.87 -23.22 -1.41
N THR A 203 20.13 -22.03 -0.87
CA THR A 203 20.49 -20.83 -1.64
C THR A 203 22.00 -20.63 -1.59
N THR A 204 22.65 -20.67 -2.76
CA THR A 204 24.08 -20.43 -2.85
C THR A 204 24.34 -18.93 -3.02
N VAL A 205 24.88 -18.30 -1.98
CA VAL A 205 25.25 -16.88 -1.99
C VAL A 205 26.76 -16.77 -2.22
N THR A 206 27.17 -16.44 -3.45
CA THR A 206 28.59 -16.18 -3.79
C THR A 206 28.97 -14.72 -3.68
N GLU A 207 27.99 -13.83 -3.88
CA GLU A 207 28.11 -12.37 -3.82
C GLU A 207 26.78 -11.82 -3.30
N LEU A 208 26.84 -10.69 -2.59
CA LEU A 208 25.66 -9.95 -2.18
C LEU A 208 25.74 -8.58 -2.85
N THR A 209 24.72 -8.24 -3.64
CA THR A 209 24.65 -6.97 -4.35
C THR A 209 23.44 -6.19 -3.85
N VAL A 210 23.64 -4.90 -3.57
CA VAL A 210 22.55 -3.97 -3.26
C VAL A 210 22.52 -2.91 -4.35
N LYS A 211 21.37 -2.81 -5.03
CA LYS A 211 21.08 -1.74 -5.98
C LYS A 211 20.01 -0.84 -5.38
N ILE A 212 20.21 0.47 -5.49
CA ILE A 212 19.20 1.48 -5.12
C ILE A 212 19.08 2.37 -6.35
N GLU A 213 17.88 2.49 -6.87
CA GLU A 213 17.57 3.39 -7.98
C GLU A 213 16.59 4.45 -7.49
N SER A 214 17.04 5.69 -7.51
CA SER A 214 16.21 6.84 -7.18
C SER A 214 15.39 7.28 -8.39
N PHE A 215 14.23 7.86 -8.10
CA PHE A 215 13.39 8.49 -9.11
C PHE A 215 12.64 9.67 -8.48
N TYR A 216 12.08 10.50 -9.35
CA TYR A 216 11.23 11.63 -8.97
C TYR A 216 9.82 11.36 -9.49
N THR A 217 8.81 11.79 -8.74
CA THR A 217 7.42 11.74 -9.16
C THR A 217 6.73 13.06 -8.84
N SER A 218 5.76 13.45 -9.67
CA SER A 218 4.93 14.61 -9.39
C SER A 218 4.05 14.37 -8.16
N LEU A 219 4.00 15.36 -7.28
CA LEU A 219 3.10 15.44 -6.13
C LEU A 219 1.82 16.17 -6.57
N THR A 220 1.06 15.51 -7.46
CA THR A 220 -0.13 16.09 -8.06
C THR A 220 -1.30 16.19 -7.08
N ASN A 221 -1.29 15.37 -6.02
CA ASN A 221 -2.21 15.49 -4.92
C ASN A 221 -1.84 16.69 -4.03
N ILE A 222 -2.55 17.80 -4.21
CA ILE A 222 -2.32 19.00 -3.41
C ILE A 222 -2.56 18.78 -1.91
N GLY A 223 -3.36 17.78 -1.52
CA GLY A 223 -3.58 17.42 -0.12
C GLY A 223 -2.29 16.95 0.57
N PHE A 224 -1.43 16.20 -0.13
CA PHE A 224 -0.12 15.83 0.41
C PHE A 224 0.77 17.06 0.62
N ARG A 225 0.67 18.07 -0.24
CA ARG A 225 1.41 19.34 -0.06
C ARG A 225 0.90 20.15 1.13
N VAL A 226 -0.38 20.06 1.48
CA VAL A 226 -0.93 20.58 2.74
C VAL A 226 -0.33 19.83 3.92
N LEU A 227 -0.43 18.49 3.92
CA LEU A 227 0.08 17.66 5.01
C LEU A 227 1.58 17.87 5.26
N ILE A 228 2.37 18.07 4.20
CA ILE A 228 3.80 18.40 4.33
C ILE A 228 4.01 19.79 4.94
N ALA A 229 3.22 20.80 4.52
CA ALA A 229 3.30 22.15 5.08
C ALA A 229 2.91 22.19 6.56
N ASP A 230 1.98 21.34 6.97
CA ASP A 230 1.49 21.21 8.35
C ASP A 230 2.39 20.30 9.22
N GLU A 231 3.44 19.69 8.64
CA GLU A 231 4.31 18.69 9.29
C GLU A 231 3.55 17.44 9.79
N ASP A 232 2.39 17.14 9.18
CA ASP A 232 1.48 16.07 9.56
C ASP A 232 1.66 14.77 8.74
N ILE A 233 2.70 14.70 7.89
CA ILE A 233 3.08 13.50 7.14
C ILE A 233 4.57 13.19 7.24
N GLY A 234 4.87 11.90 7.44
CA GLY A 234 6.22 11.39 7.56
C GLY A 234 6.84 11.58 8.96
N TRP A 235 7.89 10.80 9.24
CA TRP A 235 8.69 10.98 10.47
C TRP A 235 9.60 12.21 10.40
N SER A 236 10.00 12.60 9.19
CA SER A 236 10.78 13.80 8.88
C SER A 236 10.10 14.53 7.73
N SER A 237 10.23 15.87 7.71
CA SER A 237 9.73 16.69 6.60
C SER A 237 10.33 16.21 5.27
N PRO A 238 9.51 15.78 4.31
CA PRO A 238 9.99 15.38 2.98
C PRO A 238 10.68 16.55 2.28
N ILE A 239 11.71 16.24 1.49
CA ILE A 239 12.35 17.23 0.61
C ILE A 239 11.56 17.27 -0.69
N LEU A 240 11.05 18.46 -1.04
CA LEU A 240 10.35 18.68 -2.30
C LEU A 240 11.20 19.50 -3.27
N TYR A 241 10.87 19.37 -4.55
CA TYR A 241 11.61 19.94 -5.65
C TYR A 241 10.68 20.75 -6.56
N ASN A 242 11.24 21.76 -7.21
CA ASN A 242 10.65 22.41 -8.38
C ASN A 242 11.48 22.03 -9.60
N CYS A 243 10.85 21.43 -10.61
CA CYS A 243 11.54 20.93 -11.80
C CYS A 243 11.15 21.73 -13.05
N THR A 244 12.08 21.83 -14.01
CA THR A 244 11.89 22.64 -15.24
C THR A 244 11.38 21.84 -16.45
N GLY A 245 11.25 20.51 -16.34
CA GLY A 245 10.65 19.64 -17.36
C GLY A 245 10.80 18.15 -17.05
N LYS A 246 10.06 17.29 -17.75
CA LYS A 246 10.21 15.82 -17.71
C LYS A 246 11.23 15.33 -18.76
N PRO A 247 11.91 14.18 -18.56
CA PRO A 247 11.94 13.40 -17.31
C PRO A 247 12.64 14.20 -16.20
N TYR A 248 12.17 14.04 -14.97
CA TYR A 248 12.75 14.70 -13.80
C TYR A 248 14.12 14.12 -13.46
N SER A 249 15.07 14.98 -13.11
CA SER A 249 16.42 14.59 -12.74
C SER A 249 17.10 15.67 -11.89
N ASP A 250 18.22 15.32 -11.26
CA ASP A 250 19.06 16.26 -10.52
C ASP A 250 19.52 17.46 -11.37
N ASP A 251 19.58 17.30 -12.70
CA ASP A 251 19.99 18.37 -13.63
C ASP A 251 18.89 19.43 -13.84
N ASN A 252 17.62 19.08 -13.61
CA ASN A 252 16.48 19.95 -13.91
C ASN A 252 15.54 20.20 -12.74
N CYS A 253 15.77 19.55 -11.59
CA CYS A 253 15.06 19.70 -10.33
C CYS A 253 15.91 20.43 -9.29
N VAL A 254 15.31 21.39 -8.59
CA VAL A 254 15.96 22.14 -7.50
C VAL A 254 15.10 22.06 -6.25
N GLU A 255 15.72 21.74 -5.12
CA GLU A 255 15.03 21.74 -3.81
C GLU A 255 14.27 23.05 -3.59
N ASP A 256 13.04 22.94 -3.09
CA ASP A 256 12.18 24.11 -2.81
C ASP A 256 12.59 24.85 -1.53
N GLY A 257 13.49 24.27 -0.73
CA GLY A 257 13.98 24.83 0.53
C GLY A 257 12.94 24.80 1.66
N GLY A 258 11.89 24.00 1.55
CA GLY A 258 10.76 23.97 2.49
C GLY A 258 9.91 25.24 2.44
N GLU A 259 9.86 25.92 1.30
CA GLU A 259 9.05 27.13 1.12
C GLU A 259 7.56 26.78 1.18
N ILE A 260 6.81 27.44 2.06
CA ILE A 260 5.36 27.32 2.19
C ILE A 260 4.71 28.54 1.53
N ILE A 261 3.67 28.31 0.74
CA ILE A 261 2.95 29.34 -0.02
C ILE A 261 1.43 29.24 0.18
N ASP A 262 0.75 30.36 -0.03
CA ASP A 262 -0.71 30.39 -0.09
C ASP A 262 -1.18 29.84 -1.45
N ASP A 263 -2.01 28.80 -1.41
CA ASP A 263 -2.78 28.36 -2.57
C ASP A 263 -4.07 29.19 -2.68
N ARG A 264 -4.49 29.49 -3.92
CA ARG A 264 -5.63 30.38 -4.15
C ARG A 264 -6.93 29.87 -3.50
N LEU A 265 -7.19 28.57 -3.56
CA LEU A 265 -8.39 27.97 -2.99
C LEU A 265 -8.17 27.63 -1.52
N LEU A 266 -7.06 26.97 -1.19
CA LEU A 266 -6.86 26.45 0.17
C LEU A 266 -6.61 27.54 1.21
N ALA A 267 -6.07 28.70 0.81
CA ALA A 267 -5.94 29.85 1.70
C ALA A 267 -7.30 30.41 2.18
N VAL A 268 -8.41 30.13 1.46
CA VAL A 268 -9.77 30.47 1.93
C VAL A 268 -10.16 29.65 3.16
N PHE A 269 -9.53 28.49 3.35
CA PHE A 269 -9.71 27.59 4.48
C PHE A 269 -8.59 27.72 5.53
N ASP A 270 -7.81 28.80 5.49
CA ASP A 270 -6.64 29.02 6.36
C ASP A 270 -5.56 27.92 6.25
N SER A 271 -5.50 27.21 5.12
CA SER A 271 -4.47 26.20 4.82
C SER A 271 -3.43 26.72 3.84
N GLN A 272 -2.19 26.27 4.01
CA GLN A 272 -1.07 26.56 3.11
C GLN A 272 -0.56 25.26 2.47
N ILE A 273 0.29 25.39 1.46
CA ILE A 273 0.92 24.25 0.79
C ILE A 273 2.43 24.40 0.74
N ALA A 274 3.13 23.28 0.74
CA ALA A 274 4.54 23.25 0.34
C ALA A 274 4.63 23.66 -1.14
N LYS A 275 5.63 24.48 -1.50
CA LYS A 275 5.78 25.04 -2.85
C LYS A 275 6.25 24.01 -3.85
N GLY A 276 7.18 23.15 -3.49
CA GLY A 276 7.61 22.05 -4.33
C GLY A 276 6.44 21.13 -4.69
N ASP A 277 6.48 20.60 -5.90
CA ASP A 277 5.45 19.76 -6.50
C ASP A 277 6.01 18.48 -7.11
N VAL A 278 7.27 18.18 -6.81
CA VAL A 278 7.94 16.93 -7.14
C VAL A 278 8.61 16.40 -5.88
N ILE A 279 8.52 15.09 -5.65
CA ILE A 279 9.15 14.38 -4.55
C ILE A 279 10.10 13.31 -5.10
N GLY A 280 11.24 13.13 -4.45
CA GLY A 280 12.16 12.02 -4.71
C GLY A 280 11.77 10.79 -3.92
N SER A 281 11.85 9.61 -4.53
CA SER A 281 11.70 8.31 -3.88
C SER A 281 12.71 7.32 -4.46
N GLN A 282 12.64 6.06 -4.04
CA GLN A 282 13.57 5.02 -4.49
C GLN A 282 12.95 3.63 -4.47
N ILE A 283 13.45 2.79 -5.36
CA ILE A 283 13.30 1.33 -5.27
C ILE A 283 14.67 0.74 -4.90
N ALA A 284 14.69 -0.34 -4.12
CA ALA A 284 15.93 -1.03 -3.78
C ALA A 284 15.82 -2.54 -4.01
N HIS A 285 16.90 -3.16 -4.47
CA HIS A 285 17.01 -4.59 -4.67
C HIS A 285 18.23 -5.14 -3.94
N VAL A 286 18.05 -6.21 -3.17
CA VAL A 286 19.11 -6.99 -2.55
C VAL A 286 19.16 -8.36 -3.20
N ASP A 287 20.26 -8.66 -3.86
CA ASP A 287 20.50 -9.88 -4.61
C ASP A 287 21.39 -10.85 -3.80
N PHE A 288 20.91 -12.09 -3.63
CA PHE A 288 21.60 -13.21 -2.98
C PHE A 288 21.97 -14.33 -3.97
N GLY A 289 21.99 -14.06 -5.28
CA GLY A 289 22.24 -14.98 -6.37
C GLY A 289 20.96 -15.33 -7.12
N ASN A 290 20.36 -16.49 -6.84
CA ASN A 290 19.09 -16.90 -7.45
C ASN A 290 17.88 -16.54 -6.59
N VAL A 291 18.09 -15.68 -5.59
CA VAL A 291 17.08 -15.22 -4.64
C VAL A 291 17.30 -13.73 -4.41
N GLY A 292 16.22 -12.95 -4.47
CA GLY A 292 16.26 -11.49 -4.30
C GLY A 292 15.27 -10.98 -3.26
N MET A 293 15.45 -9.71 -2.88
CA MET A 293 14.48 -8.93 -2.12
C MET A 293 14.28 -7.57 -2.80
N LEU A 294 13.06 -7.29 -3.22
CA LEU A 294 12.67 -6.04 -3.86
C LEU A 294 11.88 -5.16 -2.88
N PHE A 295 12.47 -4.04 -2.49
CA PHE A 295 11.88 -3.03 -1.61
C PHE A 295 11.24 -1.94 -2.45
N MET A 296 9.90 -1.88 -2.37
CA MET A 296 9.05 -1.01 -3.16
C MET A 296 8.54 0.12 -2.27
N PRO A 297 8.60 1.38 -2.73
CA PRO A 297 8.11 2.50 -1.94
C PRO A 297 6.59 2.42 -1.84
N GLY A 298 6.04 2.68 -0.66
CA GLY A 298 4.60 2.77 -0.45
C GLY A 298 3.78 1.50 -0.71
N GLU A 299 2.50 1.70 -1.05
CA GLU A 299 1.49 0.65 -1.08
C GLU A 299 1.13 0.25 -2.52
N LEU A 300 1.82 -0.77 -3.05
CA LEU A 300 1.58 -1.28 -4.41
C LEU A 300 0.51 -2.38 -4.42
N PRO A 301 -0.47 -2.32 -5.33
CA PRO A 301 -1.41 -3.41 -5.55
C PRO A 301 -0.73 -4.57 -6.29
N PRO A 302 -1.22 -5.81 -6.13
CA PRO A 302 -0.59 -7.01 -6.69
C PRO A 302 -0.32 -6.99 -8.18
N GLU A 303 -1.19 -6.42 -8.99
CA GLU A 303 -1.04 -6.41 -10.45
C GLU A 303 0.17 -5.61 -10.92
N LEU A 304 0.61 -4.60 -10.17
CA LEU A 304 1.83 -3.85 -10.46
C LEU A 304 3.11 -4.63 -10.11
N VAL A 305 2.98 -5.72 -9.35
CA VAL A 305 4.10 -6.51 -8.87
C VAL A 305 4.16 -7.87 -9.57
N ALA A 306 3.07 -8.64 -9.49
CA ALA A 306 2.95 -9.98 -10.05
C ALA A 306 2.29 -10.03 -11.44
N GLY A 307 1.68 -8.94 -11.90
CA GLY A 307 1.00 -8.86 -13.19
C GLY A 307 -0.48 -9.20 -13.12
N LEU A 308 -1.18 -8.91 -14.22
CA LEU A 308 -2.59 -9.24 -14.41
C LEU A 308 -2.73 -10.71 -14.88
N PRO A 309 -3.84 -11.39 -14.53
CA PRO A 309 -4.14 -12.72 -15.06
C PRO A 309 -4.20 -12.75 -16.60
N ASP A 310 -3.76 -13.85 -17.22
CA ASP A 310 -3.71 -14.01 -18.68
C ASP A 310 -5.04 -13.73 -19.41
N ASP A 311 -6.18 -14.01 -18.77
CA ASP A 311 -7.50 -13.79 -19.36
C ASP A 311 -8.17 -12.48 -18.94
N PHE A 312 -7.48 -11.60 -18.20
CA PHE A 312 -8.01 -10.35 -17.64
C PHE A 312 -8.73 -9.47 -18.66
N GLU A 313 -8.10 -9.22 -19.82
CA GLU A 313 -8.68 -8.38 -20.88
C GLU A 313 -9.88 -9.02 -21.58
N THR A 314 -10.01 -10.35 -21.53
CA THR A 314 -10.99 -11.13 -22.31
C THR A 314 -12.14 -11.69 -21.49
N ALA A 315 -11.95 -11.80 -20.18
CA ALA A 315 -12.97 -12.25 -19.25
C ALA A 315 -14.10 -11.22 -19.12
N ALA A 316 -15.28 -11.68 -18.71
CA ALA A 316 -16.34 -10.75 -18.32
C ALA A 316 -15.87 -9.94 -17.08
N PRO A 317 -16.14 -8.62 -17.02
CA PRO A 317 -15.69 -7.78 -15.90
C PRO A 317 -16.05 -8.33 -14.53
N ASP A 318 -17.24 -8.91 -14.35
CA ASP A 318 -17.71 -9.51 -13.08
C ASP A 318 -16.79 -10.61 -12.52
N LYS A 319 -15.82 -11.13 -13.30
CA LYS A 319 -14.80 -12.06 -12.80
C LYS A 319 -13.78 -11.37 -11.89
N TYR A 320 -13.42 -10.12 -12.22
CA TYR A 320 -12.36 -9.37 -11.55
C TYR A 320 -12.86 -8.09 -10.89
N TYR A 321 -14.11 -7.71 -11.11
CA TYR A 321 -14.67 -6.47 -10.60
C TYR A 321 -15.95 -6.76 -9.81
N ARG A 322 -16.04 -6.24 -8.59
CA ARG A 322 -17.27 -6.22 -7.80
C ARG A 322 -18.23 -5.16 -8.32
N GLU A 323 -17.69 -4.02 -8.76
CA GLU A 323 -18.42 -2.84 -9.20
C GLU A 323 -17.88 -2.30 -10.53
N PRO A 324 -17.91 -3.08 -11.62
CA PRO A 324 -17.26 -2.74 -12.90
C PRO A 324 -17.72 -1.42 -13.55
N HIS A 325 -18.84 -0.86 -13.11
CA HIS A 325 -19.36 0.41 -13.59
C HIS A 325 -18.65 1.64 -13.00
N LEU A 326 -17.84 1.48 -11.95
CA LEU A 326 -17.07 2.54 -11.30
C LEU A 326 -15.64 2.63 -11.83
N HIS A 327 -15.15 1.57 -12.48
CA HIS A 327 -13.73 1.38 -12.79
C HIS A 327 -13.44 1.33 -14.29
N ALA A 328 -12.18 1.52 -14.65
CA ALA A 328 -11.69 1.10 -15.95
C ALA A 328 -11.63 -0.44 -15.98
N VAL A 329 -12.17 -1.07 -17.03
CA VAL A 329 -12.31 -2.53 -17.10
C VAL A 329 -11.65 -3.13 -18.33
N GLY A 330 -11.10 -4.34 -18.19
CA GLY A 330 -10.54 -5.11 -19.29
C GLY A 330 -9.45 -4.32 -20.01
N THR A 331 -9.64 -4.07 -21.31
CA THR A 331 -8.66 -3.34 -22.12
C THR A 331 -8.52 -1.88 -21.76
N ASP A 332 -9.42 -1.29 -20.97
CA ASP A 332 -9.31 0.12 -20.56
C ASP A 332 -8.48 0.27 -19.27
N TYR A 333 -8.20 -0.82 -18.55
CA TYR A 333 -7.33 -0.82 -17.37
C TYR A 333 -5.89 -1.13 -17.79
N HIS A 334 -5.08 -0.08 -17.93
CA HIS A 334 -3.71 -0.18 -18.40
C HIS A 334 -2.68 -0.08 -17.27
N ILE A 335 -1.69 -0.98 -17.29
CA ILE A 335 -0.48 -0.89 -16.47
C ILE A 335 0.75 -0.95 -17.39
N PRO A 336 1.85 -0.23 -17.08
CA PRO A 336 3.02 -0.18 -17.96
C PRO A 336 3.86 -1.47 -17.96
N GLY A 337 3.63 -2.32 -16.97
CA GLY A 337 4.29 -3.60 -16.75
C GLY A 337 4.07 -4.05 -15.31
N HIS A 338 4.81 -5.08 -14.88
CA HIS A 338 4.80 -5.53 -13.49
C HIS A 338 6.21 -5.88 -13.02
N LEU A 339 6.55 -5.52 -11.79
CA LEU A 339 7.94 -5.50 -11.32
C LEU A 339 8.64 -6.86 -11.41
N LEU A 340 7.94 -7.97 -11.12
CA LEU A 340 8.52 -9.30 -11.19
C LEU A 340 8.82 -9.76 -12.63
N SER A 341 8.33 -9.07 -13.66
CA SER A 341 8.71 -9.36 -15.04
C SER A 341 10.12 -8.88 -15.40
N LEU A 342 10.73 -8.03 -14.56
CA LEU A 342 12.07 -7.48 -14.77
C LEU A 342 13.14 -8.27 -14.03
N VAL A 343 12.74 -9.24 -13.22
CA VAL A 343 13.62 -9.95 -12.30
C VAL A 343 13.93 -11.35 -12.86
N ASP A 344 15.21 -11.73 -12.84
CA ASP A 344 15.69 -13.01 -13.38
C ASP A 344 15.82 -14.10 -12.30
N GLU A 345 15.69 -13.74 -11.01
CA GLU A 345 15.80 -14.70 -9.91
C GLU A 345 14.60 -15.66 -9.84
N GLU A 346 14.84 -16.87 -9.33
CA GLU A 346 13.76 -17.86 -9.14
C GLU A 346 12.80 -17.47 -8.01
N VAL A 347 13.31 -16.80 -6.96
CA VAL A 347 12.52 -16.36 -5.81
C VAL A 347 12.87 -14.92 -5.47
N THR A 348 11.89 -14.02 -5.58
CA THR A 348 12.05 -12.62 -5.17
C THR A 348 11.01 -12.28 -4.11
N LEU A 349 11.48 -11.99 -2.89
CA LEU A 349 10.62 -11.47 -1.83
C LEU A 349 10.28 -10.03 -2.19
N THR A 350 9.00 -9.70 -2.21
CA THR A 350 8.54 -8.33 -2.47
C THR A 350 8.18 -7.67 -1.15
N VAL A 351 8.67 -6.46 -0.93
CA VAL A 351 8.50 -5.72 0.31
C VAL A 351 7.86 -4.38 0.00
N GLY A 352 6.55 -4.25 0.23
CA GLY A 352 5.87 -2.95 0.19
C GLY A 352 6.28 -2.10 1.39
N LEU A 353 6.02 -0.78 1.36
CA LEU A 353 6.49 0.15 2.40
C LEU A 353 8.01 0.05 2.64
N GLY A 354 8.74 -0.36 1.59
CA GLY A 354 10.15 -0.68 1.62
C GLY A 354 10.98 0.57 1.38
N GLY A 355 11.62 1.08 2.44
CA GLY A 355 12.54 2.22 2.36
C GLY A 355 11.87 3.60 2.33
N ASP A 356 10.64 3.70 1.84
CA ASP A 356 9.87 4.95 1.75
C ASP A 356 8.34 4.70 1.76
N GLN A 357 7.55 5.74 2.07
CA GLN A 357 6.08 5.71 2.08
C GLN A 357 5.51 7.01 1.50
N ILE A 358 5.02 6.92 0.25
CA ILE A 358 4.41 8.03 -0.50
C ILE A 358 2.94 7.74 -0.87
N GLY A 359 2.29 6.85 -0.11
CA GLY A 359 0.88 6.49 -0.29
C GLY A 359 0.68 5.30 -1.24
N TYR A 360 -0.51 5.25 -1.83
CA TYR A 360 -0.91 4.17 -2.74
C TYR A 360 -0.38 4.37 -4.15
N PHE A 361 -0.13 3.26 -4.84
CA PHE A 361 0.18 3.23 -6.27
C PHE A 361 -1.04 2.77 -7.04
N VAL A 362 -1.64 3.68 -7.81
CA VAL A 362 -2.87 3.43 -8.56
C VAL A 362 -2.59 3.70 -10.04
N PRO A 363 -2.98 2.83 -10.97
CA PRO A 363 -2.87 3.14 -12.40
C PRO A 363 -3.73 4.36 -12.76
N VAL A 364 -3.19 5.25 -13.60
CA VAL A 364 -3.86 6.51 -13.99
C VAL A 364 -5.27 6.29 -14.57
N ALA A 365 -5.49 5.15 -15.24
CA ALA A 365 -6.78 4.77 -15.82
C ALA A 365 -7.91 4.65 -14.77
N ASP A 366 -7.55 4.39 -13.51
CA ASP A 366 -8.53 4.23 -12.43
C ASP A 366 -8.83 5.54 -11.70
N TYR A 367 -8.01 6.59 -11.86
CA TYR A 367 -8.20 7.87 -11.18
C TYR A 367 -9.54 8.55 -11.53
N ARG A 368 -10.32 8.95 -10.51
CA ARG A 368 -11.59 9.69 -10.59
C ARG A 368 -11.60 10.97 -9.73
N PRO A 369 -10.67 11.94 -9.93
CA PRO A 369 -10.72 13.24 -9.25
C PRO A 369 -12.13 13.84 -9.21
N LYS A 370 -12.58 14.19 -8.00
CA LYS A 370 -13.97 14.57 -7.75
C LYS A 370 -14.30 15.95 -8.32
N CYS A 371 -15.41 16.05 -9.03
CA CYS A 371 -16.04 17.32 -9.35
C CYS A 371 -16.87 17.81 -8.17
N LEU A 372 -16.41 18.89 -7.55
CA LEU A 372 -17.07 19.53 -6.42
C LEU A 372 -17.30 21.01 -6.71
N PRO A 373 -18.42 21.61 -6.25
CA PRO A 373 -18.64 23.05 -6.34
C PRO A 373 -17.49 23.88 -5.76
N GLU A 374 -16.88 23.40 -4.68
CA GLU A 374 -15.73 24.01 -4.01
C GLU A 374 -14.50 24.06 -4.92
N ALA A 375 -14.24 22.98 -5.68
CA ALA A 375 -13.17 22.94 -6.68
C ALA A 375 -13.43 23.92 -7.83
N LEU A 376 -14.70 24.13 -8.20
CA LEU A 376 -15.10 25.01 -9.31
C LEU A 376 -15.29 26.48 -8.92
N LEU A 377 -14.92 26.89 -7.70
CA LEU A 377 -15.15 28.24 -7.18
C LEU A 377 -14.66 29.35 -8.12
N TYR A 378 -13.57 29.09 -8.85
CA TYR A 378 -12.95 30.04 -9.78
C TYR A 378 -13.20 29.76 -11.26
N ALA A 379 -14.00 28.74 -11.57
CA ALA A 379 -14.39 28.35 -12.93
C ALA A 379 -15.84 28.76 -13.27
N PHE A 380 -16.40 29.74 -12.56
CA PHE A 380 -17.78 30.21 -12.77
C PHE A 380 -18.03 30.64 -14.24
N PRO A 381 -19.17 30.28 -14.86
CA PRO A 381 -20.36 29.65 -14.28
C PRO A 381 -20.40 28.11 -14.33
N ALA A 382 -19.28 27.42 -14.54
CA ALA A 382 -19.28 25.97 -14.66
C ALA A 382 -19.82 25.28 -13.39
N THR A 383 -20.61 24.23 -13.61
CA THR A 383 -21.10 23.31 -12.58
C THR A 383 -20.81 21.88 -13.04
N CYS A 384 -20.74 20.92 -12.11
CA CYS A 384 -20.51 19.51 -12.46
C CYS A 384 -21.61 18.97 -13.40
N GLU A 385 -22.87 19.28 -13.11
CA GLU A 385 -24.01 18.93 -13.97
C GLU A 385 -23.84 19.47 -15.40
N ASP A 386 -23.46 20.75 -15.52
CA ASP A 386 -23.29 21.40 -16.81
C ASP A 386 -22.08 20.84 -17.59
N LEU A 387 -20.97 20.55 -16.91
CA LEU A 387 -19.75 19.97 -17.49
C LEU A 387 -20.01 18.55 -17.98
N TYR A 388 -20.70 17.73 -17.18
CA TYR A 388 -21.11 16.38 -17.56
C TYR A 388 -22.08 16.40 -18.74
N ALA A 389 -23.09 17.28 -18.73
CA ALA A 389 -24.05 17.41 -19.82
C ALA A 389 -23.40 17.82 -21.16
N ARG A 390 -22.24 18.50 -21.11
CA ARG A 390 -21.42 18.83 -22.29
C ARG A 390 -20.40 17.76 -22.66
N GLY A 391 -20.18 16.76 -21.81
CA GLY A 391 -19.15 15.73 -21.98
C GLY A 391 -17.73 16.24 -21.75
N VAL A 392 -17.57 17.28 -20.92
CA VAL A 392 -16.25 17.80 -20.51
C VAL A 392 -15.60 16.88 -19.49
N ILE A 393 -16.42 16.33 -18.59
CA ILE A 393 -16.05 15.32 -17.60
C ILE A 393 -16.81 14.03 -17.90
N GLU A 394 -16.22 12.89 -17.56
CA GLU A 394 -16.68 11.56 -17.95
C GLU A 394 -17.83 11.03 -17.08
N GLY A 395 -17.88 11.44 -15.80
CA GLY A 395 -18.95 11.08 -14.87
C GLY A 395 -19.76 12.28 -14.39
N GLU A 396 -20.89 12.00 -13.72
CA GLU A 396 -21.76 13.06 -13.16
C GLU A 396 -21.00 13.97 -12.18
N ASP A 397 -19.97 13.45 -11.54
CA ASP A 397 -19.22 14.14 -10.49
C ASP A 397 -17.73 13.78 -10.44
N TRP A 398 -17.14 13.36 -11.56
CA TRP A 398 -15.69 13.06 -11.63
C TRP A 398 -15.13 13.28 -13.04
N ILE A 399 -13.82 13.60 -13.09
CA ILE A 399 -13.02 13.73 -14.32
C ILE A 399 -11.94 12.66 -14.36
N SER A 400 -11.60 12.13 -15.54
CA SER A 400 -10.60 11.08 -15.70
C SER A 400 -9.19 11.54 -15.29
N GLY A 401 -8.46 10.67 -14.57
CA GLY A 401 -7.04 10.87 -14.32
C GLY A 401 -6.20 11.01 -15.58
N GLU A 402 -6.54 10.32 -16.67
CA GLU A 402 -5.83 10.45 -17.96
C GLU A 402 -5.99 11.85 -18.56
N VAL A 403 -7.15 12.48 -18.37
CA VAL A 403 -7.35 13.89 -18.75
C VAL A 403 -6.42 14.77 -17.92
N CYS A 404 -6.38 14.55 -16.60
CA CYS A 404 -5.54 15.33 -15.69
C CYS A 404 -4.05 15.16 -15.97
N GLN A 405 -3.59 13.93 -16.17
CA GLN A 405 -2.21 13.66 -16.59
C GLN A 405 -1.88 14.39 -17.89
N ARG A 406 -2.71 14.24 -18.92
CA ARG A 406 -2.48 14.84 -20.23
C ARG A 406 -2.33 16.36 -20.19
N ILE A 407 -3.19 17.07 -19.47
CA ILE A 407 -3.11 18.54 -19.37
C ILE A 407 -1.94 19.02 -18.51
N THR A 408 -1.52 18.21 -17.53
CA THR A 408 -0.36 18.50 -16.69
C THR A 408 0.96 18.30 -17.45
N GLU A 409 0.99 17.35 -18.39
CA GLU A 409 2.14 17.09 -19.24
C GLU A 409 2.22 18.01 -20.48
N ASP A 410 1.08 18.36 -21.05
CA ASP A 410 0.96 19.24 -22.21
C ASP A 410 -0.17 20.24 -22.03
N GLU A 411 0.17 21.46 -21.60
CA GLU A 411 -0.80 22.55 -21.40
C GLU A 411 -1.57 22.87 -22.69
N SER A 412 -1.03 22.59 -23.88
CA SER A 412 -1.73 22.83 -25.15
C SER A 412 -2.95 21.90 -25.33
N ALA A 413 -3.02 20.79 -24.60
CA ALA A 413 -4.21 19.93 -24.57
C ALA A 413 -5.45 20.67 -24.04
N LEU A 414 -5.28 21.76 -23.28
CA LEU A 414 -6.38 22.61 -22.81
C LEU A 414 -7.11 23.32 -23.96
N GLU A 415 -6.47 23.52 -25.12
CA GLU A 415 -7.12 24.12 -26.29
C GLU A 415 -8.37 23.33 -26.72
N GLY A 416 -8.37 22.01 -26.49
CA GLY A 416 -9.50 21.12 -26.79
C GLY A 416 -10.75 21.39 -25.95
N TYR A 417 -10.60 22.01 -24.77
CA TYR A 417 -11.70 22.29 -23.85
C TYR A 417 -12.27 23.71 -24.00
N GLY A 418 -11.63 24.59 -24.76
CA GLY A 418 -12.13 25.92 -25.06
C GLY A 418 -12.50 26.71 -23.79
N ASP A 419 -13.76 27.16 -23.70
CA ASP A 419 -14.25 27.95 -22.57
C ASP A 419 -14.26 27.15 -21.24
N ASP A 420 -14.22 25.81 -21.30
CA ASP A 420 -14.24 24.92 -20.14
C ASP A 420 -12.82 24.60 -19.60
N ALA A 421 -11.75 25.08 -20.25
CA ALA A 421 -10.37 24.77 -19.88
C ALA A 421 -10.04 25.11 -18.42
N GLN A 422 -10.54 26.23 -17.89
CA GLN A 422 -10.32 26.59 -16.49
C GLN A 422 -10.94 25.58 -15.54
N ALA A 423 -12.14 25.08 -15.83
CA ALA A 423 -12.81 24.09 -14.98
C ALA A 423 -11.98 22.81 -14.90
N VAL A 424 -11.48 22.33 -16.05
CA VAL A 424 -10.63 21.14 -16.13
C VAL A 424 -9.35 21.31 -15.30
N VAL A 425 -8.68 22.46 -15.38
CA VAL A 425 -7.51 22.76 -14.54
C VAL A 425 -7.83 22.73 -13.05
N GLU A 426 -8.93 23.35 -12.61
CA GLU A 426 -9.28 23.37 -11.19
C GLU A 426 -9.65 21.96 -10.68
N LEU A 427 -10.41 21.19 -11.47
CA LEU A 427 -10.79 19.82 -11.11
C LEU A 427 -9.57 18.92 -10.97
N CYS A 428 -8.62 18.99 -11.90
CA CYS A 428 -7.40 18.20 -11.81
C CYS A 428 -6.49 18.63 -10.66
N ARG A 429 -6.48 19.92 -10.30
CA ARG A 429 -5.68 20.43 -9.18
C ARG A 429 -6.25 20.06 -7.81
N TYR A 430 -7.58 20.14 -7.64
CA TYR A 430 -8.21 20.04 -6.32
C TYR A 430 -9.07 18.79 -6.13
N GLY A 431 -9.56 18.17 -7.20
CA GLY A 431 -10.56 17.10 -7.14
C GLY A 431 -10.08 15.85 -6.39
N GLN A 432 -8.79 15.53 -6.49
CA GLN A 432 -8.19 14.42 -5.74
C GLN A 432 -8.19 14.68 -4.22
N ALA A 433 -7.70 15.86 -3.80
CA ALA A 433 -7.57 16.22 -2.40
C ALA A 433 -8.91 16.56 -1.73
N LEU A 434 -9.76 17.32 -2.42
CA LEU A 434 -11.08 17.67 -1.89
C LEU A 434 -12.05 16.49 -1.94
N GLY A 435 -11.87 15.57 -2.89
CA GLY A 435 -12.59 14.29 -2.91
C GLY A 435 -12.44 13.57 -1.57
N ARG A 436 -11.20 13.37 -1.11
CA ARG A 436 -10.91 12.79 0.21
C ARG A 436 -11.70 13.41 1.36
N GLU A 437 -11.73 14.74 1.44
CA GLU A 437 -12.23 15.47 2.60
C GLU A 437 -13.75 15.74 2.55
N LEU A 438 -14.32 15.93 1.36
CA LEU A 438 -15.68 16.44 1.17
C LEU A 438 -16.62 15.44 0.47
N GLY A 439 -16.12 14.31 -0.01
CA GLY A 439 -16.94 13.29 -0.65
C GLY A 439 -16.10 12.38 -1.53
N GLU A 440 -15.49 11.37 -0.91
CA GLU A 440 -14.62 10.41 -1.58
C GLU A 440 -15.36 9.77 -2.77
N PRO A 441 -14.73 9.67 -3.96
CA PRO A 441 -15.37 8.97 -5.07
C PRO A 441 -15.58 7.49 -4.69
N GLU A 442 -16.79 6.99 -4.94
CA GLU A 442 -17.18 5.63 -4.54
C GLU A 442 -16.29 4.59 -5.22
N GLY A 443 -15.67 3.71 -4.44
CA GLY A 443 -14.73 2.69 -4.94
C GLY A 443 -13.30 3.18 -5.17
N HIS A 444 -12.98 4.43 -4.83
CA HIS A 444 -11.75 5.11 -5.23
C HIS A 444 -11.00 5.75 -4.04
N TYR A 445 -10.86 5.02 -2.94
CA TYR A 445 -10.15 5.48 -1.75
C TYR A 445 -8.64 5.67 -2.01
N GLU A 446 -8.02 4.70 -2.68
CA GLU A 446 -6.57 4.60 -2.86
C GLU A 446 -6.02 5.78 -3.67
N GLU A 447 -6.72 6.21 -4.72
CA GLU A 447 -6.31 7.36 -5.53
C GLU A 447 -6.27 8.66 -4.72
N THR A 448 -7.18 8.84 -3.75
CA THR A 448 -7.19 10.05 -2.90
C THR A 448 -6.09 10.01 -1.83
N ASN A 449 -5.54 8.82 -1.58
CA ASN A 449 -4.42 8.54 -0.67
C ASN A 449 -3.09 8.26 -1.41
N ALA A 450 -3.03 8.54 -2.72
CA ALA A 450 -1.82 8.50 -3.50
C ALA A 450 -1.20 9.91 -3.63
N ALA A 451 0.13 10.00 -3.62
CA ALA A 451 0.83 11.27 -3.82
C ALA A 451 0.60 11.87 -5.22
N GLY A 452 0.40 11.04 -6.25
CA GLY A 452 0.06 11.50 -7.59
C GLY A 452 -0.12 10.37 -8.59
N TRP A 453 -0.68 10.71 -9.76
CA TRP A 453 -1.03 9.74 -10.81
C TRP A 453 0.13 9.27 -11.69
N ASP A 454 1.29 9.92 -11.60
CA ASP A 454 2.50 9.54 -12.37
C ASP A 454 3.33 8.43 -11.69
N MET A 455 3.04 8.14 -10.42
CA MET A 455 3.86 7.28 -9.55
C MET A 455 4.12 5.88 -10.12
N VAL A 456 3.12 5.28 -10.78
CA VAL A 456 3.23 3.92 -11.36
C VAL A 456 4.23 3.88 -12.51
N GLU A 457 4.15 4.85 -13.43
CA GLU A 457 5.06 4.95 -14.57
C GLU A 457 6.48 5.31 -14.12
N ASP A 458 6.63 6.27 -13.21
CA ASP A 458 7.94 6.70 -12.72
C ASP A 458 8.67 5.58 -11.96
N LEU A 459 7.95 4.79 -11.16
CA LEU A 459 8.49 3.60 -10.49
C LEU A 459 8.86 2.51 -11.51
N TRP A 460 8.01 2.27 -12.52
CA TRP A 460 8.28 1.28 -13.55
C TRP A 460 9.55 1.61 -14.35
N GLU A 461 9.72 2.87 -14.76
CA GLU A 461 10.93 3.31 -15.45
C GLU A 461 12.16 3.26 -14.54
N ALA A 462 12.02 3.50 -13.24
CA ALA A 462 13.10 3.29 -12.28
C ALA A 462 13.50 1.81 -12.17
N ALA A 463 12.51 0.91 -12.03
CA ALA A 463 12.76 -0.52 -11.99
C ALA A 463 13.47 -1.01 -13.27
N LYS A 464 13.04 -0.55 -14.46
CA LYS A 464 13.71 -0.86 -15.73
C LYS A 464 15.17 -0.42 -15.75
N ARG A 465 15.51 0.75 -15.20
CA ARG A 465 16.91 1.20 -15.10
C ARG A 465 17.72 0.35 -14.12
N MET A 466 17.14 -0.03 -12.98
CA MET A 466 17.79 -0.88 -11.98
C MET A 466 18.18 -2.26 -12.53
N PHE A 467 17.31 -2.85 -13.36
CA PHE A 467 17.46 -4.18 -13.95
C PHE A 467 17.98 -4.16 -15.40
N ALA A 468 18.32 -2.98 -15.94
CA ALA A 468 19.08 -2.89 -17.18
C ALA A 468 20.55 -3.32 -16.93
N ASP A 469 21.07 -4.19 -17.81
CA ASP A 469 22.44 -4.74 -17.77
C ASP A 469 23.57 -3.71 -17.64
#